data_AF-A0A6I4TDM7-F1
#
_entry.id   AF-A0A6I4TDM7-F1
#
_cell.length_a   1.000
_cell.length_b   1.000
_cell.length_c   1.000
_cell.angle_alpha   90.00
_cell.angle_beta   90.00
_cell.angle_gamma   90.00
#
_symmetry.space_group_name_H-M   'P 1'
#
loop_
_entity.id
_entity.type
_entity.pdbx_description
1 polymer ?
#
loop_
_entity_poly.entity_id
_entity_poly.type
_entity_poly.pdbx_seq_one_letter_code
_entity_poly.pdbx_strand_id
1 'polypeptide(L)'
;MTDGDDRSAFERLLFNDAPPPPAHLQALGQRFVEAARPKFRNFRVDLEAIGIAASKAGRAGDISLEDGAALFLDRGDALSMPLVRRYIAVRETELVARWLMSLPSFHSAGWVTERNLLALDGMVSAGEPALAVRVVRKHLEKTVGQARDKWRQVARKRPATLSPDASDRFDQLMARLRWQLPGEIEAARLEIAELEQYARVHGSPEDNRALDRMLADLEKARGRFT
;
A
#
# COMPACT_ATOMS: atom_id res chain seq x y z
N MET A 1 9.50 -24.30 23.20
CA MET A 1 9.24 -24.44 21.75
C MET A 1 9.00 -23.05 21.23
N THR A 2 9.91 -22.58 20.40
CA THR A 2 9.95 -21.23 19.82
C THR A 2 8.89 -21.12 18.74
N ASP A 3 7.75 -20.52 19.05
CA ASP A 3 6.79 -20.11 18.01
C ASP A 3 7.37 -18.90 17.28
N GLY A 4 8.04 -19.23 16.17
CA GLY A 4 8.52 -18.28 15.19
C GLY A 4 7.33 -17.64 14.52
N ASP A 5 7.22 -16.33 14.68
CA ASP A 5 6.46 -15.48 13.77
C ASP A 5 7.07 -15.66 12.37
N ASP A 6 6.44 -16.49 11.53
CA ASP A 6 6.90 -16.90 10.19
C ASP A 6 6.90 -15.75 9.15
N ARG A 7 6.59 -14.53 9.58
CA ARG A 7 6.81 -13.34 8.74
C ARG A 7 8.29 -13.10 8.58
N SER A 8 8.75 -12.98 7.34
CA SER A 8 10.15 -12.65 7.08
C SER A 8 10.49 -11.30 7.71
N ALA A 9 11.74 -11.10 8.14
CA ALA A 9 12.21 -9.79 8.62
C ALA A 9 11.92 -8.67 7.58
N PHE A 10 11.87 -9.03 6.30
CA PHE A 10 11.48 -8.18 5.18
C PHE A 10 9.98 -7.79 5.20
N GLU A 11 9.10 -8.67 5.63
CA GLU A 11 7.66 -8.39 5.82
C GLU A 11 7.38 -7.57 7.08
N ARG A 12 8.24 -7.68 8.11
CA ARG A 12 8.18 -6.84 9.33
C ARG A 12 8.76 -5.44 9.16
N LEU A 13 9.41 -5.14 8.04
CA LEU A 13 9.90 -3.79 7.71
C LEU A 13 8.88 -2.97 6.90
N LEU A 14 7.65 -3.47 6.73
CA LEU A 14 6.53 -2.80 6.06
C LEU A 14 5.65 -1.91 6.98
N PHE A 15 6.03 -1.72 8.25
CA PHE A 15 5.22 -1.03 9.28
C PHE A 15 5.40 0.49 9.43
N ASN A 16 4.29 1.14 9.79
CA ASN A 16 3.93 2.56 9.68
C ASN A 16 4.65 3.57 10.60
N ASP A 17 5.82 3.26 11.17
CA ASP A 17 6.49 4.14 12.15
C ASP A 17 8.01 4.31 11.93
N ALA A 18 8.52 3.98 10.74
CA ALA A 18 9.92 4.27 10.43
C ALA A 18 10.10 5.80 10.36
N PRO A 19 11.09 6.37 11.08
CA PRO A 19 11.40 7.79 10.93
C PRO A 19 11.70 8.10 9.45
N PRO A 20 11.38 9.32 8.97
CA PRO A 20 11.66 9.67 7.59
C PRO A 20 13.13 9.45 7.26
N PRO A 21 13.47 9.10 6.00
CA PRO A 21 14.85 8.84 5.60
C PRO A 21 15.74 9.98 6.09
N PRO A 22 16.89 9.67 6.71
CA PRO A 22 17.91 10.66 7.02
C PRO A 22 18.17 11.59 5.83
N ALA A 23 18.36 12.88 6.07
CA ALA A 23 18.45 13.89 5.03
C ALA A 23 19.51 13.58 3.95
N HIS A 24 20.59 12.88 4.33
CA HIS A 24 21.62 12.47 3.38
C HIS A 24 21.13 11.38 2.40
N LEU A 25 20.27 10.46 2.84
CA LEU A 25 19.66 9.45 1.95
C LEU A 25 18.69 10.10 0.96
N GLN A 26 17.93 11.11 1.39
CA GLN A 26 17.07 11.88 0.50
C GLN A 26 17.88 12.60 -0.59
N ALA A 27 19.02 13.21 -0.21
CA ALA A 27 19.92 13.85 -1.15
C ALA A 27 20.53 12.85 -2.15
N LEU A 28 20.89 11.64 -1.69
CA LEU A 28 21.34 10.57 -2.58
C LEU A 28 20.25 10.14 -3.56
N GLY A 29 19.02 9.97 -3.08
CA GLY A 29 17.89 9.63 -3.95
C GLY A 29 17.64 10.67 -5.05
N GLN A 30 17.63 11.95 -4.69
CA GLN A 30 17.53 13.05 -5.65
C GLN A 30 18.64 13.00 -6.71
N ARG A 31 19.90 12.80 -6.30
CA ARG A 31 21.03 12.66 -7.22
C ARG A 31 20.86 11.50 -8.19
N PHE A 32 20.35 10.36 -7.73
CA PHE A 32 20.12 9.22 -8.62
C PHE A 32 18.96 9.43 -9.59
N VAL A 33 17.89 10.11 -9.17
CA VAL A 33 16.79 10.51 -10.08
C VAL A 33 17.29 11.46 -11.16
N GLU A 34 18.16 12.41 -10.82
CA GLU A 34 18.79 13.32 -11.78
C GLU A 34 19.67 12.55 -12.76
N ALA A 35 20.50 11.63 -12.27
CA ALA A 35 21.40 10.81 -13.08
C ALA A 35 20.64 9.85 -14.02
N ALA A 36 19.53 9.26 -13.56
CA ALA A 36 18.75 8.30 -14.33
C ALA A 36 18.00 8.91 -15.52
N ARG A 37 17.78 10.23 -15.53
CA ARG A 37 17.08 10.97 -16.61
C ARG A 37 15.78 10.26 -17.04
N PRO A 38 14.78 10.17 -16.14
CA PRO A 38 13.52 9.46 -16.38
C PRO A 38 12.87 9.95 -17.66
N LYS A 39 12.34 9.00 -18.45
CA LYS A 39 11.70 9.29 -19.75
C LYS A 39 10.19 9.48 -19.62
N PHE A 40 9.64 9.28 -18.43
CA PHE A 40 8.22 9.44 -18.12
C PHE A 40 7.30 8.55 -18.96
N ARG A 41 7.79 7.39 -19.40
CA ARG A 41 6.94 6.42 -20.14
C ARG A 41 6.29 5.41 -19.21
N ASN A 42 7.01 5.03 -18.17
CA ASN A 42 6.57 4.04 -17.21
C ASN A 42 7.31 4.25 -15.89
N PHE A 43 6.57 4.57 -14.84
CA PHE A 43 7.15 4.87 -13.52
C PHE A 43 8.00 3.72 -12.99
N ARG A 44 7.58 2.48 -13.19
CA ARG A 44 8.33 1.29 -12.72
C ARG A 44 9.67 1.17 -13.44
N VAL A 45 9.71 1.42 -14.75
CA VAL A 45 10.95 1.35 -15.54
C VAL A 45 11.91 2.45 -15.11
N ASP A 46 11.42 3.67 -14.91
CA ASP A 46 12.24 4.78 -14.46
C ASP A 46 12.76 4.54 -13.02
N LEU A 47 11.94 3.96 -12.13
CA LEU A 47 12.35 3.57 -10.79
C LEU A 47 13.41 2.45 -10.80
N GLU A 48 13.27 1.48 -11.70
CA GLU A 48 14.27 0.42 -11.88
C GLU A 48 15.61 0.99 -12.37
N ALA A 49 15.59 1.94 -13.32
CA ALA A 49 16.79 2.62 -13.78
C ALA A 49 17.52 3.36 -12.65
N ILE A 50 16.76 3.99 -11.73
CA ILE A 50 17.30 4.63 -10.53
C ILE A 50 17.94 3.59 -9.60
N GLY A 51 17.27 2.44 -9.37
CA GLY A 51 17.82 1.34 -8.57
C GLY A 51 19.12 0.78 -9.16
N ILE A 52 19.20 0.64 -10.48
CA ILE A 52 20.42 0.23 -11.19
C ILE A 52 21.54 1.26 -11.00
N ALA A 53 21.22 2.56 -11.09
CA ALA A 53 22.20 3.62 -10.86
C ALA A 53 22.74 3.61 -9.43
N ALA A 54 21.87 3.48 -8.43
CA ALA A 54 22.25 3.38 -7.02
C ALA A 54 23.12 2.13 -6.75
N SER A 55 22.74 0.98 -7.31
CA SER A 55 23.53 -0.25 -7.22
C SER A 55 24.92 -0.12 -7.87
N LYS A 56 25.02 0.58 -9.01
CA LYS A 56 26.30 0.85 -9.66
C LYS A 56 27.18 1.76 -8.81
N ALA A 57 26.63 2.82 -8.22
CA ALA A 57 27.34 3.72 -7.32
C ALA A 57 27.86 2.99 -6.08
N GLY A 58 27.06 2.11 -5.48
CA GLY A 58 27.49 1.27 -4.36
C GLY A 58 28.66 0.35 -4.71
N ARG A 59 28.64 -0.26 -5.90
CA ARG A 59 29.76 -1.10 -6.38
C ARG A 59 31.02 -0.30 -6.72
N ALA A 60 30.88 0.96 -7.13
CA ALA A 60 32.00 1.85 -7.42
C ALA A 60 32.63 2.46 -6.16
N GLY A 61 31.99 2.33 -4.99
CA GLY A 61 32.41 2.96 -3.75
C GLY A 61 32.02 4.44 -3.64
N ASP A 62 31.12 4.92 -4.51
CA ASP A 62 30.63 6.31 -4.51
C ASP A 62 29.64 6.60 -3.35
N ILE A 63 29.09 5.54 -2.75
CA ILE A 63 28.25 5.57 -1.55
C ILE A 63 28.71 4.48 -0.60
N SER A 64 28.50 4.67 0.71
CA SER A 64 28.84 3.65 1.70
C SER A 64 27.95 2.41 1.52
N LEU A 65 28.43 1.24 1.96
CA LEU A 65 27.63 0.01 1.93
C LEU A 65 26.37 0.13 2.82
N GLU A 66 26.48 0.87 3.92
CA GLU A 66 25.37 1.15 4.83
C GLU A 66 24.31 2.04 4.15
N ASP A 67 24.72 3.12 3.47
CA ASP A 67 23.80 3.97 2.70
C ASP A 67 23.18 3.21 1.53
N GLY A 68 23.97 2.37 0.86
CA GLY A 68 23.50 1.49 -0.20
C GLY A 68 22.40 0.54 0.32
N ALA A 69 22.66 -0.15 1.44
CA ALA A 69 21.67 -1.01 2.07
C ALA A 69 20.45 -0.23 2.53
N ALA A 70 20.64 0.94 3.15
CA ALA A 70 19.57 1.80 3.64
C ALA A 70 18.67 2.31 2.50
N LEU A 71 19.20 2.66 1.32
CA LEU A 71 18.39 3.07 0.17
C LEU A 71 17.43 1.97 -0.35
N PHE A 72 17.78 0.70 -0.17
CA PHE A 72 16.95 -0.44 -0.58
C PHE A 72 16.10 -1.00 0.58
N LEU A 73 16.52 -0.84 1.83
CA LEU A 73 15.79 -1.23 3.04
C LEU A 73 14.74 -0.20 3.44
N ASP A 74 15.02 1.09 3.24
CA ASP A 74 14.12 2.23 3.47
C ASP A 74 13.14 2.41 2.30
N ARG A 75 12.39 1.33 2.06
CA ARG A 75 11.18 1.19 1.22
C ARG A 75 11.21 1.79 -0.17
N GLY A 76 12.37 2.10 -0.73
CA GLY A 76 12.40 2.89 -1.95
C GLY A 76 11.64 4.21 -1.83
N ASP A 77 11.32 4.72 -0.64
CA ASP A 77 10.67 6.02 -0.47
C ASP A 77 11.68 7.13 -0.76
N ALA A 78 12.94 6.97 -0.33
CA ALA A 78 14.06 7.83 -0.69
C ALA A 78 14.31 7.93 -2.21
N LEU A 79 13.99 6.89 -2.98
CA LEU A 79 14.15 6.86 -4.46
C LEU A 79 12.86 7.24 -5.20
N SER A 80 11.72 6.76 -4.72
CA SER A 80 10.42 6.94 -5.38
C SER A 80 9.79 8.28 -5.07
N MET A 81 9.95 8.87 -3.87
CA MET A 81 9.38 10.19 -3.58
C MET A 81 9.95 11.28 -4.50
N PRO A 82 11.28 11.39 -4.73
CA PRO A 82 11.82 12.33 -5.72
C PRO A 82 11.30 12.07 -7.14
N LEU A 83 11.13 10.80 -7.52
CA LEU A 83 10.58 10.44 -8.83
C LEU A 83 9.11 10.85 -8.95
N VAL A 84 8.28 10.59 -7.93
CA VAL A 84 6.87 11.02 -7.84
C VAL A 84 6.78 12.54 -8.02
N ARG A 85 7.58 13.31 -7.27
CA ARG A 85 7.63 14.78 -7.40
C ARG A 85 7.95 15.20 -8.83
N ARG A 86 8.89 14.52 -9.49
CA ARG A 86 9.28 14.83 -10.88
C ARG A 86 8.17 14.53 -11.87
N TYR A 87 7.48 13.40 -11.72
CA TYR A 87 6.31 13.04 -12.54
C TYR A 87 5.17 14.05 -12.37
N ILE A 88 4.86 14.45 -11.13
CA ILE A 88 3.84 15.48 -10.85
C ILE A 88 4.22 16.81 -11.51
N ALA A 89 5.49 17.23 -11.39
CA ALA A 89 5.97 18.48 -11.95
C ALA A 89 5.81 18.55 -13.48
N VAL A 90 5.95 17.42 -14.19
CA VAL A 90 5.73 17.32 -15.63
C VAL A 90 4.30 16.91 -16.02
N ARG A 91 3.37 16.88 -15.05
CA ARG A 91 1.94 16.53 -15.24
C ARG A 91 1.70 15.10 -15.72
N GLU A 92 2.59 14.17 -15.39
CA GLU A 92 2.46 12.73 -15.67
C GLU A 92 1.78 11.98 -14.51
N THR A 93 0.73 12.60 -13.97
CA THR A 93 -0.03 12.15 -12.79
C THR A 93 -0.78 10.84 -13.01
N GLU A 94 -1.26 10.57 -14.24
CA GLU A 94 -1.86 9.28 -14.59
C GLU A 94 -0.88 8.11 -14.42
N LEU A 95 0.39 8.30 -14.78
CA LEU A 95 1.40 7.26 -14.64
C LEU A 95 1.72 6.98 -13.18
N VAL A 96 1.72 8.01 -12.33
CA VAL A 96 1.82 7.88 -10.87
C VAL A 96 0.62 7.11 -10.33
N ALA A 97 -0.61 7.46 -10.75
CA ALA A 97 -1.82 6.77 -10.32
C ALA A 97 -1.81 5.28 -10.73
N ARG A 98 -1.42 4.96 -11.96
CA ARG A 98 -1.29 3.57 -12.43
C ARG A 98 -0.27 2.78 -11.62
N TRP A 99 0.87 3.40 -11.31
CA TRP A 99 1.89 2.77 -10.49
C TRP A 99 1.40 2.52 -9.06
N LEU A 100 0.79 3.52 -8.40
CA LEU A 100 0.18 3.35 -7.08
C LEU A 100 -0.80 2.18 -7.03
N MET A 101 -1.67 2.09 -8.05
CA MET A 101 -2.64 0.99 -8.19
C MET A 101 -2.01 -0.37 -8.50
N SER A 102 -0.74 -0.42 -8.90
CA SER A 102 0.00 -1.65 -9.20
C SER A 102 0.79 -2.20 -8.01
N LEU A 103 0.89 -1.42 -6.92
CA LEU A 103 1.62 -1.82 -5.73
C LEU A 103 0.91 -3.02 -5.06
N PRO A 104 1.63 -4.04 -4.58
CA PRO A 104 1.01 -5.15 -3.85
C PRO A 104 0.19 -4.69 -2.63
N SER A 105 0.66 -3.63 -1.95
CA SER A 105 -0.03 -3.02 -0.80
C SER A 105 -1.33 -2.30 -1.16
N PHE A 106 -1.64 -2.08 -2.45
CA PHE A 106 -2.86 -1.41 -2.88
C PHE A 106 -4.15 -2.16 -2.53
N HIS A 107 -4.04 -3.41 -2.09
CA HIS A 107 -5.20 -4.25 -1.79
C HIS A 107 -5.42 -4.50 -0.30
N SER A 108 -4.58 -3.94 0.58
CA SER A 108 -4.59 -4.19 2.02
C SER A 108 -4.52 -2.89 2.80
N ALA A 109 -5.00 -2.91 4.05
CA ALA A 109 -4.76 -1.80 4.98
C ALA A 109 -3.25 -1.56 5.19
N GLY A 110 -2.89 -0.34 5.62
CA GLY A 110 -1.53 0.18 5.67
C GLY A 110 -1.03 0.76 4.35
N TRP A 111 -1.94 1.13 3.44
CA TRP A 111 -1.56 1.77 2.17
C TRP A 111 -1.35 3.29 2.33
N VAL A 112 -1.97 3.90 3.34
CA VAL A 112 -1.74 5.30 3.72
C VAL A 112 -0.30 5.49 4.23
N THR A 113 0.62 5.74 3.30
CA THR A 113 2.03 6.03 3.55
C THR A 113 2.34 7.44 3.09
N GLU A 114 3.39 8.08 3.64
CA GLU A 114 3.79 9.44 3.28
C GLU A 114 3.98 9.59 1.76
N ARG A 115 4.63 8.62 1.12
CA ARG A 115 4.80 8.59 -0.33
C ARG A 115 3.46 8.56 -1.09
N ASN A 116 2.53 7.72 -0.66
CA ASN A 116 1.24 7.59 -1.35
C ASN A 116 0.38 8.84 -1.15
N LEU A 117 0.38 9.42 0.05
CA LEU A 117 -0.27 10.70 0.32
C LEU A 117 0.33 11.84 -0.52
N LEU A 118 1.67 11.95 -0.57
CA LEU A 118 2.36 12.93 -1.40
C LEU A 118 1.98 12.81 -2.88
N ALA A 119 1.84 11.57 -3.38
CA ALA A 119 1.40 11.34 -4.75
C ALA A 119 -0.05 11.81 -4.97
N LEU A 120 -0.96 11.55 -4.03
CA LEU A 120 -2.35 12.00 -4.11
C LEU A 120 -2.43 13.55 -4.05
N ASP A 121 -1.76 14.17 -3.08
CA ASP A 121 -1.70 15.63 -2.94
C ASP A 121 -1.09 16.29 -4.18
N GLY A 122 -0.10 15.63 -4.77
CA GLY A 122 0.49 15.99 -6.04
C GLY A 122 -0.49 16.02 -7.19
N MET A 123 -1.37 15.02 -7.30
CA MET A 123 -2.44 14.98 -8.31
C MET A 123 -3.44 16.13 -8.09
N VAL A 124 -3.83 16.40 -6.84
CA VAL A 124 -4.72 17.53 -6.51
C VAL A 124 -4.08 18.86 -6.88
N SER A 125 -2.81 19.06 -6.49
CA SER A 125 -2.02 20.25 -6.82
C SER A 125 -1.83 20.41 -8.33
N ALA A 126 -1.80 19.29 -9.06
CA ALA A 126 -1.77 19.25 -10.51
C ALA A 126 -3.16 19.48 -11.15
N GLY A 127 -4.20 19.82 -10.39
CA GLY A 127 -5.54 20.08 -10.91
C GLY A 127 -6.34 18.81 -11.24
N GLU A 128 -5.93 17.64 -10.75
CA GLU A 128 -6.59 16.36 -10.98
C GLU A 128 -7.14 15.70 -9.70
N PRO A 129 -7.96 16.40 -8.89
CA PRO A 129 -8.53 15.82 -7.67
C PRO A 129 -9.39 14.58 -7.94
N ALA A 130 -10.09 14.53 -9.07
CA ALA A 130 -10.91 13.39 -9.46
C ALA A 130 -10.06 12.12 -9.71
N LEU A 131 -8.81 12.26 -10.17
CA LEU A 131 -7.89 11.13 -10.32
C LEU A 131 -7.44 10.62 -8.95
N ALA A 132 -7.05 11.53 -8.05
CA ALA A 132 -6.66 11.18 -6.68
C ALA A 132 -7.78 10.43 -5.95
N VAL A 133 -9.00 10.95 -5.99
CA VAL A 133 -10.18 10.32 -5.37
C VAL A 133 -10.49 8.96 -6.00
N ARG A 134 -10.33 8.80 -7.32
CA ARG A 134 -10.51 7.50 -7.98
C ARG A 134 -9.50 6.45 -7.47
N VAL A 135 -8.25 6.84 -7.24
CA VAL A 135 -7.23 5.95 -6.67
C VAL A 135 -7.63 5.53 -5.26
N VAL A 136 -7.99 6.50 -4.40
CA VAL A 136 -8.47 6.26 -3.03
C VAL A 136 -9.68 5.32 -3.03
N ARG A 137 -10.71 5.62 -3.81
CA ARG A 137 -11.93 4.81 -3.86
C ARG A 137 -11.63 3.37 -4.28
N LYS A 138 -10.83 3.19 -5.33
CA LYS A 138 -10.46 1.86 -5.82
C LYS A 138 -9.62 1.09 -4.79
N HIS A 139 -8.77 1.76 -4.03
CA HIS A 139 -8.03 1.15 -2.93
C HIS A 139 -9.00 0.63 -1.86
N LEU A 140 -9.88 1.51 -1.35
CA LEU A 140 -10.86 1.16 -0.31
C LEU A 140 -11.82 0.06 -0.77
N GLU A 141 -12.28 0.08 -2.02
CA GLU A 141 -13.10 -1.00 -2.61
C GLU A 141 -12.38 -2.36 -2.54
N LYS A 142 -11.07 -2.39 -2.77
CA LYS A 142 -10.27 -3.62 -2.70
C LYS A 142 -10.04 -4.07 -1.26
N THR A 143 -9.66 -3.16 -0.37
CA THR A 143 -9.44 -3.44 1.06
C THR A 143 -10.71 -3.99 1.71
N VAL A 144 -11.85 -3.32 1.51
CA VAL A 144 -13.16 -3.78 2.01
C VAL A 144 -13.59 -5.09 1.34
N GLY A 145 -13.33 -5.24 0.04
CA GLY A 145 -13.56 -6.47 -0.70
C GLY A 145 -12.88 -7.68 -0.07
N GLN A 146 -11.61 -7.56 0.33
CA GLN A 146 -10.86 -8.63 1.00
C GLN A 146 -11.47 -9.03 2.34
N ALA A 147 -11.79 -8.04 3.19
CA ALA A 147 -12.43 -8.29 4.48
C ALA A 147 -13.79 -9.00 4.30
N ARG A 148 -14.60 -8.54 3.33
CA ARG A 148 -15.88 -9.14 2.98
C ARG A 148 -15.75 -10.57 2.47
N ASP A 149 -14.75 -10.86 1.65
CA ASP A 149 -14.53 -12.20 1.11
C ASP A 149 -14.07 -13.18 2.20
N LYS A 150 -13.20 -12.74 3.13
CA LYS A 150 -12.85 -13.52 4.34
C LYS A 150 -14.08 -13.77 5.22
N TRP A 151 -14.90 -12.75 5.44
CA TRP A 151 -16.15 -12.90 6.18
C TRP A 151 -17.10 -13.91 5.54
N ARG A 152 -17.31 -13.83 4.22
CA ARG A 152 -18.10 -14.82 3.48
C ARG A 152 -17.53 -16.22 3.61
N GLN A 153 -16.21 -16.38 3.61
CA GLN A 153 -15.57 -17.68 3.82
C GLN A 153 -15.85 -18.24 5.22
N VAL A 154 -15.69 -17.42 6.27
CA VAL A 154 -15.97 -17.81 7.66
C VAL A 154 -17.45 -18.19 7.87
N ALA A 155 -18.35 -17.54 7.14
CA ALA A 155 -19.79 -17.81 7.19
C ALA A 155 -20.21 -19.06 6.38
N ARG A 156 -19.33 -19.65 5.57
CA ARG A 156 -19.66 -20.87 4.80
C ARG A 156 -19.82 -22.06 5.75
N LYS A 157 -20.82 -22.89 5.46
CA LYS A 157 -20.99 -24.18 6.11
C LYS A 157 -19.88 -25.14 5.67
N ARG A 158 -19.46 -26.02 6.57
CA ARG A 158 -18.57 -27.13 6.25
C ARG A 158 -19.23 -28.04 5.20
N PRO A 159 -18.54 -28.42 4.11
CA PRO A 159 -19.07 -29.38 3.15
C PRO A 159 -19.27 -30.76 3.79
N ALA A 160 -20.36 -31.45 3.43
CA ALA A 160 -20.77 -32.70 4.07
C ALA A 160 -19.93 -33.93 3.67
N THR A 161 -19.24 -33.89 2.53
CA THR A 161 -18.54 -35.04 1.93
C THR A 161 -17.02 -34.92 1.95
N LEU A 162 -16.45 -34.18 2.91
CA LEU A 162 -15.00 -34.08 3.08
C LEU A 162 -14.43 -35.38 3.67
N SER A 163 -13.30 -35.82 3.14
CA SER A 163 -12.48 -36.82 3.83
C SER A 163 -12.02 -36.30 5.21
N PRO A 164 -11.57 -37.17 6.14
CA PRO A 164 -11.04 -36.74 7.43
C PRO A 164 -9.91 -35.70 7.30
N ASP A 165 -8.89 -35.97 6.47
CA ASP A 165 -7.77 -35.03 6.27
C ASP A 165 -8.19 -33.69 5.64
N ALA A 166 -9.23 -33.68 4.79
CA ALA A 166 -9.75 -32.46 4.19
C ALA A 166 -10.62 -31.67 5.18
N SER A 167 -11.29 -32.37 6.08
CA SER A 167 -12.05 -31.80 7.18
C SER A 167 -11.15 -31.06 8.17
N ASP A 168 -10.06 -31.69 8.59
CA ASP A 168 -9.12 -31.09 9.55
C ASP A 168 -8.46 -29.84 8.95
N ARG A 169 -8.07 -29.89 7.68
CA ARG A 169 -7.55 -28.71 6.95
C ARG A 169 -8.59 -27.60 6.84
N PHE A 170 -9.86 -27.94 6.61
CA PHE A 170 -10.95 -26.97 6.57
C PHE A 170 -11.14 -26.29 7.93
N ASP A 171 -11.16 -27.07 9.00
CA ASP A 171 -11.37 -26.54 10.37
C ASP A 171 -10.19 -25.66 10.80
N GLN A 172 -8.94 -26.06 10.49
CA GLN A 172 -7.74 -25.23 10.71
C GLN A 172 -7.80 -23.91 9.93
N LEU A 173 -8.19 -23.95 8.65
CA LEU A 173 -8.35 -22.75 7.83
C LEU A 173 -9.44 -21.83 8.41
N MET A 174 -10.58 -22.38 8.80
CA MET A 174 -11.68 -21.60 9.39
C MET A 174 -11.27 -20.98 10.73
N ALA A 175 -10.54 -21.71 11.57
CA ALA A 175 -10.02 -21.19 12.84
C ALA A 175 -9.07 -20.01 12.60
N ARG A 176 -8.13 -20.14 11.66
CA ARG A 176 -7.22 -19.06 11.26
C ARG A 176 -7.99 -17.83 10.76
N LEU A 177 -8.94 -18.02 9.84
CA LEU A 177 -9.71 -16.90 9.29
C LEU A 177 -10.57 -16.21 10.36
N ARG A 178 -11.20 -16.96 11.26
CA ARG A 178 -11.98 -16.40 12.38
C ARG A 178 -11.12 -15.57 13.32
N TRP A 179 -9.88 -16.00 13.56
CA TRP A 179 -8.94 -15.25 14.38
C TRP A 179 -8.46 -13.97 13.70
N GLN A 180 -8.17 -14.00 12.39
CA GLN A 180 -7.68 -12.83 11.64
C GLN A 180 -8.76 -11.79 11.34
N LEU A 181 -10.00 -12.24 11.07
CA LEU A 181 -11.06 -11.41 10.50
C LEU A 181 -11.41 -10.15 11.33
N PRO A 182 -11.51 -10.18 12.67
CA PRO A 182 -11.77 -8.97 13.45
C PRO A 182 -10.70 -7.89 13.24
N GLY A 183 -9.42 -8.28 13.22
CA GLY A 183 -8.31 -7.36 12.97
C GLY A 183 -8.35 -6.78 11.55
N GLU A 184 -8.73 -7.58 10.56
CA GLU A 184 -8.86 -7.13 9.17
C GLU A 184 -10.02 -6.14 8.97
N ILE A 185 -11.15 -6.37 9.66
CA ILE A 185 -12.29 -5.46 9.66
C ILE A 185 -11.89 -4.12 10.29
N GLU A 186 -11.22 -4.15 11.43
CA GLU A 186 -10.77 -2.94 12.12
C GLU A 186 -9.71 -2.18 11.31
N ALA A 187 -8.75 -2.89 10.70
CA ALA A 187 -7.74 -2.28 9.84
C ALA A 187 -8.39 -1.60 8.61
N ALA A 188 -9.37 -2.24 7.96
CA ALA A 188 -10.10 -1.63 6.86
C ALA A 188 -10.91 -0.39 7.30
N ARG A 189 -11.45 -0.41 8.53
CA ARG A 189 -12.18 0.74 9.10
C ARG A 189 -11.27 1.94 9.34
N LEU A 190 -10.09 1.70 9.91
CA LEU A 190 -9.07 2.72 10.12
C LEU A 190 -8.59 3.29 8.79
N GLU A 191 -8.36 2.45 7.78
CA GLU A 191 -7.96 2.90 6.43
C GLU A 191 -9.00 3.84 5.80
N ILE A 192 -10.31 3.52 5.94
CA ILE A 192 -11.38 4.43 5.49
C ILE A 192 -11.32 5.74 6.27
N ALA A 193 -11.16 5.70 7.60
CA ALA A 193 -11.11 6.91 8.42
C ALA A 193 -9.94 7.84 8.03
N GLU A 194 -8.77 7.26 7.73
CA GLU A 194 -7.59 8.02 7.29
C GLU A 194 -7.78 8.68 5.93
N LEU A 195 -8.51 8.03 5.01
CA LEU A 195 -8.74 8.53 3.64
C LEU A 195 -10.08 9.26 3.47
N GLU A 196 -10.96 9.22 4.47
CA GLU A 196 -12.31 9.78 4.39
C GLU A 196 -12.23 11.28 4.15
N GLN A 197 -11.47 12.01 4.97
CA GLN A 197 -11.34 13.45 4.83
C GLN A 197 -10.90 13.83 3.41
N TYR A 198 -9.98 13.06 2.83
CA TYR A 198 -9.51 13.26 1.48
C TYR A 198 -10.64 13.17 0.45
N ALA A 199 -11.46 12.11 0.52
CA ALA A 199 -12.62 11.94 -0.34
C ALA A 199 -13.71 12.99 -0.09
N ARG A 200 -13.93 13.42 1.17
CA ARG A 200 -14.91 14.45 1.50
C ARG A 200 -14.55 15.82 0.92
N VAL A 201 -13.26 16.17 0.92
CA VAL A 201 -12.76 17.46 0.42
C VAL A 201 -12.70 17.49 -1.10
N HIS A 202 -12.27 16.41 -1.74
CA HIS A 202 -11.96 16.40 -3.17
C HIS A 202 -12.93 15.59 -4.04
N GLY A 203 -13.77 14.76 -3.43
CA GLY A 203 -14.64 13.81 -4.11
C GLY A 203 -16.04 14.32 -4.41
N SER A 204 -16.74 13.56 -5.24
CA SER A 204 -18.14 13.80 -5.55
C SER A 204 -19.09 13.31 -4.43
N PRO A 205 -20.35 13.76 -4.41
CA PRO A 205 -21.37 13.17 -3.54
C PRO A 205 -21.56 11.66 -3.75
N GLU A 206 -21.30 11.14 -4.95
CA GLU A 206 -21.30 9.71 -5.24
C GLU A 206 -20.15 8.98 -4.54
N ASP A 207 -18.94 9.54 -4.55
CA ASP A 207 -17.78 8.96 -3.88
C ASP A 207 -18.01 8.92 -2.37
N ASN A 208 -18.47 10.03 -1.80
CA ASN A 208 -18.85 10.15 -0.40
C ASN A 208 -19.87 9.07 0.03
N ARG A 209 -20.94 8.90 -0.74
CA ARG A 209 -21.93 7.82 -0.51
C ARG A 209 -21.34 6.42 -0.65
N ALA A 210 -20.33 6.23 -1.50
CA ALA A 210 -19.64 4.94 -1.62
C ALA A 210 -18.83 4.62 -0.36
N LEU A 211 -18.09 5.58 0.18
CA LEU A 211 -17.37 5.42 1.44
C LEU A 211 -18.33 5.16 2.61
N ASP A 212 -19.42 5.90 2.70
CA ASP A 212 -20.45 5.70 3.73
C ASP A 212 -21.00 4.26 3.74
N ARG A 213 -21.28 3.72 2.54
CA ARG A 213 -21.74 2.33 2.41
C ARG A 213 -20.68 1.32 2.81
N MET A 214 -19.43 1.53 2.43
CA MET A 214 -18.33 0.65 2.81
C MET A 214 -18.14 0.62 4.33
N LEU A 215 -18.18 1.78 4.98
CA LEU A 215 -18.07 1.88 6.43
C LEU A 215 -19.26 1.19 7.13
N ALA A 216 -20.49 1.42 6.67
CA ALA A 216 -21.67 0.77 7.21
C ALA A 216 -21.61 -0.76 7.07
N ASP A 217 -21.10 -1.27 5.96
CA ASP A 217 -20.90 -2.71 5.73
C ASP A 217 -19.86 -3.29 6.71
N LEU A 218 -18.76 -2.60 6.97
CA LEU A 218 -17.74 -3.01 7.95
C LEU A 218 -18.29 -2.99 9.37
N GLU A 219 -19.03 -1.95 9.76
CA GLU A 219 -19.65 -1.84 11.09
C GLU A 219 -20.66 -2.97 11.34
N LYS A 220 -21.46 -3.30 10.33
CA LYS A 220 -22.37 -4.45 10.39
C LYS A 220 -21.63 -5.78 10.54
N ALA A 221 -20.46 -5.92 9.91
CA ALA A 221 -19.62 -7.11 10.09
C ALA A 221 -18.99 -7.15 11.49
N ARG A 222 -18.49 -6.02 11.98
CA ARG A 222 -17.87 -5.85 13.30
C ARG A 222 -18.82 -6.23 14.44
N GLY A 223 -20.06 -5.73 14.39
CA GLY A 223 -21.11 -6.03 15.38
C GLY A 223 -21.50 -7.51 15.52
N ARG A 224 -20.93 -8.41 14.71
CA ARG A 224 -21.10 -9.87 14.84
C ARG A 224 -19.97 -10.55 15.61
N PHE A 225 -18.89 -9.81 15.89
CA PHE A 225 -17.70 -10.30 16.60
C PHE A 225 -17.50 -9.62 17.96
N THR A 226 -18.23 -8.54 18.23
CA THR A 226 -18.33 -7.83 19.52
C THR A 226 -19.65 -8.15 20.20
#